data_AF-A0A8S2THC9-F1
#
_entry.id   AF-A0A8S2THC9-F1
#
_cell.length_a   1.000
_cell.length_b   1.000
_cell.length_c   1.000
_cell.angle_alpha   90.00
_cell.angle_beta   90.00
_cell.angle_gamma   90.00
#
_symmetry.space_group_name_H-M   'P 1'
#
loop_
_entity.id
_entity.type
_entity.pdbx_description
1 polymer ?
#
loop_
_entity_poly.entity_id
_entity_poly.type
_entity_poly.pdbx_seq_one_letter_code
_entity_poly.pdbx_strand_id
1 'polypeptide(L)'
;MATSDYQLSNDNGSYSPFFEKKLIEEKRKDGYWIEAFKVDNQSPIGLIGYGLSCGEVNFYPNPCTTTEPGKAIRIQDLPGPVAMDQADITGNGINDIIICYQYGNTM
;
A
#
# COMPACT_ATOMS: atom_id res chain seq x y z
N MET A 1 26.60 1.49 -23.86
CA MET A 1 25.59 1.64 -24.92
C MET A 1 24.22 1.63 -24.28
N ALA A 2 23.32 2.48 -24.79
CA ALA A 2 21.94 2.80 -24.35
C ALA A 2 21.82 3.65 -23.07
N THR A 3 21.12 4.79 -23.05
CA THR A 3 20.46 5.59 -24.09
C THR A 3 20.29 7.01 -23.54
N SER A 4 20.34 7.96 -24.46
CA SER A 4 20.23 9.39 -24.26
C SER A 4 18.80 9.84 -23.91
N ASP A 5 18.73 11.05 -23.35
CA ASP A 5 17.65 12.03 -23.46
C ASP A 5 16.33 11.79 -22.73
N TYR A 6 16.30 12.12 -21.43
CA TYR A 6 15.09 12.61 -20.78
C TYR A 6 15.00 14.13 -20.97
N GLN A 7 14.53 14.56 -22.14
CA GLN A 7 14.07 15.93 -22.35
C GLN A 7 12.60 15.86 -22.77
N LEU A 8 11.70 16.23 -21.85
CA LEU A 8 10.33 16.60 -22.18
C LEU A 8 10.15 18.06 -21.81
N SER A 9 10.61 18.95 -22.69
CA SER A 9 10.25 20.37 -22.65
C SER A 9 8.85 20.52 -23.22
N ASN A 10 7.87 20.75 -22.35
CA ASN A 10 6.61 21.36 -22.75
C ASN A 10 6.72 22.88 -22.54
N ASP A 11 6.14 23.62 -23.47
CA ASP A 11 6.39 25.02 -23.84
C ASP A 11 6.04 26.10 -22.78
N ASN A 12 6.21 25.81 -21.48
CA ASN A 12 6.04 26.74 -20.35
C ASN A 12 6.84 26.35 -19.08
N GLY A 13 7.87 25.50 -19.20
CA GLY A 13 8.73 25.12 -18.05
C GLY A 13 8.06 24.18 -17.03
N SER A 14 6.89 23.62 -17.35
CA SER A 14 6.24 22.59 -16.53
C SER A 14 6.60 21.20 -17.05
N TYR A 15 7.39 20.45 -16.29
CA TYR A 15 7.69 19.05 -16.56
C TYR A 15 6.53 18.16 -16.10
N SER A 16 6.00 17.35 -17.01
CA SER A 16 5.08 16.27 -16.63
C SER A 16 5.87 15.07 -16.12
N PRO A 17 5.56 14.52 -14.93
CA PRO A 17 6.27 13.35 -14.42
C PRO A 17 5.97 12.11 -15.29
N PHE A 18 6.96 11.23 -15.40
CA PHE A 18 6.79 9.90 -15.97
C PHE A 18 6.35 8.92 -14.88
N PHE A 19 5.33 8.11 -15.17
CA PHE A 19 4.83 7.08 -14.26
C PHE A 19 5.09 5.68 -14.83
N GLU A 20 5.94 4.91 -14.17
CA GLU A 20 6.12 3.49 -14.45
C GLU A 20 5.08 2.66 -13.70
N LYS A 21 4.31 1.83 -14.42
CA LYS A 21 3.35 0.92 -13.79
C LYS A 21 4.08 -0.30 -13.22
N LYS A 22 3.87 -0.58 -11.93
CA LYS A 22 4.30 -1.84 -11.28
C LYS A 22 3.10 -2.56 -10.69
N LEU A 23 3.01 -3.87 -10.95
CA LEU A 23 1.98 -4.72 -10.37
C LEU A 23 2.43 -5.16 -8.97
N ILE A 24 1.63 -4.85 -7.95
CA ILE A 24 1.88 -5.29 -6.56
C ILE A 24 1.22 -6.64 -6.30
N GLU A 25 -0.05 -6.76 -6.69
CA GLU A 25 -0.84 -7.97 -6.57
C GLU A 25 -1.92 -8.00 -7.65
N GLU A 26 -2.25 -9.18 -8.13
CA GLU A 26 -3.38 -9.43 -9.05
C GLU A 26 -4.27 -10.55 -8.54
N LYS A 27 -5.43 -10.73 -9.18
CA LYS A 27 -6.38 -11.84 -8.92
C LYS A 27 -6.85 -11.89 -7.46
N ARG A 28 -6.92 -10.75 -6.79
CA ARG A 28 -7.58 -10.64 -5.49
C ARG A 28 -9.04 -11.06 -5.61
N LYS A 29 -9.57 -11.67 -4.56
CA LYS A 29 -10.99 -12.03 -4.46
C LYS A 29 -11.88 -10.78 -4.45
N ASP A 30 -11.38 -9.69 -3.89
CA ASP A 30 -12.02 -8.37 -3.81
C ASP A 30 -10.99 -7.25 -3.52
N GLY A 31 -11.45 -6.01 -3.43
CA GLY A 31 -10.65 -4.85 -3.05
C GLY A 31 -11.51 -3.65 -2.66
N TYR A 32 -11.09 -2.90 -1.64
CA TYR A 32 -11.80 -1.73 -1.15
C TYR A 32 -10.86 -0.66 -0.58
N TRP A 33 -9.94 -1.05 0.30
CA TRP A 33 -9.02 -0.12 0.97
C TRP A 33 -7.58 -0.32 0.54
N ILE A 34 -6.84 0.79 0.44
CA ILE A 34 -5.39 0.81 0.27
C ILE A 34 -4.82 1.97 1.09
N GLU A 35 -3.73 1.72 1.82
CA GLU A 35 -3.08 2.72 2.67
C GLU A 35 -1.56 2.64 2.53
N ALA A 36 -0.88 3.77 2.57
CA ALA A 36 0.57 3.82 2.68
C ALA A 36 0.97 3.56 4.14
N PHE A 37 1.65 2.45 4.42
CA PHE A 37 1.96 2.05 5.80
C PHE A 37 3.45 2.10 6.08
N LYS A 38 3.82 2.79 7.16
CA LYS A 38 5.22 2.89 7.60
C LYS A 38 5.35 2.14 8.92
N VAL A 39 6.12 1.05 8.96
CA VAL A 39 6.28 0.23 10.17
C VAL A 39 6.91 1.03 11.31
N ASP A 40 7.98 1.76 11.02
CA ASP A 40 8.71 2.62 11.98
C ASP A 40 9.33 3.80 11.24
N ASN A 41 10.06 4.68 11.93
CA ASN A 41 10.63 5.87 11.29
C ASN A 41 11.75 5.63 10.26
N GLN A 42 12.34 4.44 10.23
CA GLN A 42 13.46 4.06 9.36
C GLN A 42 13.05 3.15 8.21
N SER A 43 11.91 2.45 8.35
CA SER A 43 11.42 1.48 7.40
C SER A 43 10.91 2.14 6.11
N PRO A 44 11.18 1.54 4.93
CA PRO A 44 10.52 1.92 3.69
C PRO A 44 9.00 1.82 3.80
N ILE A 45 8.29 2.78 3.23
CA ILE A 45 6.82 2.80 3.22
C ILE A 45 6.33 1.64 2.34
N GLY A 46 5.62 0.70 2.94
CA GLY A 46 4.86 -0.33 2.22
C GLY A 46 3.41 0.07 2.02
N LEU A 47 2.58 -0.89 1.67
CA LEU A 47 1.13 -0.70 1.52
C LEU A 47 0.39 -1.67 2.43
N ILE A 48 -0.76 -1.27 2.94
CA ILE A 48 -1.77 -2.23 3.42
C ILE A 48 -2.91 -2.24 2.42
N GLY A 49 -3.46 -3.41 2.13
CA GLY A 49 -4.58 -3.57 1.22
C GLY A 49 -5.52 -4.69 1.63
N TYR A 50 -6.83 -4.43 1.51
CA TYR A 50 -7.88 -5.40 1.81
C TYR A 50 -9.19 -5.11 1.08
N GLY A 51 -10.09 -6.08 1.08
CA GLY A 51 -11.46 -5.94 0.63
C GLY A 51 -12.46 -6.32 1.72
N LEU A 52 -13.68 -5.82 1.57
CA LEU A 52 -14.74 -5.96 2.57
C LEU A 52 -15.20 -7.41 2.75
N SER A 53 -15.33 -8.15 1.65
CA SER A 53 -15.97 -9.47 1.62
C SER A 53 -15.00 -10.58 2.01
N CYS A 54 -13.76 -10.51 1.52
CA CYS A 54 -12.73 -11.48 1.87
C CYS A 54 -12.17 -11.22 3.28
N GLY A 55 -12.12 -9.95 3.72
CA GLY A 55 -11.63 -9.60 5.05
C GLY A 55 -10.13 -9.75 5.25
N GLU A 56 -9.41 -10.08 4.18
CA GLU A 56 -8.00 -10.41 4.19
C GLU A 56 -7.15 -9.14 4.24
N VAL A 57 -6.63 -8.80 5.44
CA VAL A 57 -5.76 -7.64 5.68
C VAL A 57 -4.31 -8.03 5.47
N ASN A 58 -3.72 -7.50 4.40
CA ASN A 58 -2.34 -7.80 3.99
C ASN A 58 -1.47 -6.55 3.99
N PHE A 59 -0.22 -6.71 4.42
CA PHE A 59 0.86 -5.76 4.21
C PHE A 59 1.71 -6.16 3.00
N TYR A 60 1.99 -5.21 2.12
CA TYR A 60 2.82 -5.34 0.94
C TYR A 60 4.08 -4.50 1.15
N PRO A 61 5.24 -5.14 1.41
CA PRO A 61 6.50 -4.42 1.53
C PRO A 61 6.83 -3.60 0.28
N ASN A 62 7.58 -2.52 0.45
CA ASN A 62 7.93 -1.63 -0.66
C ASN A 62 8.75 -2.37 -1.73
N PRO A 63 8.23 -2.54 -2.97
CA PRO A 63 8.88 -3.33 -4.01
C PRO A 63 10.19 -2.72 -4.51
N CYS A 64 10.45 -1.43 -4.25
CA CYS A 64 11.69 -0.76 -4.63
C CYS A 64 12.84 -1.06 -3.67
N THR A 65 12.56 -1.54 -2.45
CA THR A 65 13.59 -1.82 -1.43
C THR A 65 13.66 -3.29 -1.04
N THR A 66 12.68 -4.11 -1.42
CA THR A 66 12.66 -5.54 -1.10
C THR A 66 13.17 -6.41 -2.26
N THR A 67 14.00 -7.40 -1.93
CA THR A 67 14.54 -8.38 -2.88
C THR A 67 13.49 -9.34 -3.44
N GLU A 68 12.32 -9.45 -2.78
CA GLU A 68 11.16 -10.20 -3.25
C GLU A 68 9.95 -9.28 -3.42
N PRO A 69 9.81 -8.59 -4.57
CA PRO A 69 8.62 -7.80 -4.87
C PRO A 69 7.36 -8.68 -4.81
N GLY A 70 6.33 -8.23 -4.10
CA GLY A 70 4.99 -8.80 -4.19
C GLY A 70 4.64 -9.94 -3.24
N LYS A 71 5.48 -10.28 -2.24
CA LYS A 71 5.05 -11.20 -1.18
C LYS A 71 4.20 -10.46 -0.15
N ALA A 72 2.88 -10.59 -0.27
CA ALA A 72 1.94 -10.13 0.74
C ALA A 72 2.23 -10.84 2.07
N ILE A 73 2.31 -10.06 3.15
CA ILE A 73 2.40 -10.55 4.53
C ILE A 73 1.01 -10.41 5.12
N ARG A 74 0.40 -11.55 5.46
CA ARG A 74 -0.89 -11.54 6.11
C ARG A 74 -0.78 -10.95 7.51
N ILE A 75 -1.60 -9.95 7.81
CA ILE A 75 -1.73 -9.38 9.16
C ILE A 75 -2.85 -10.09 9.91
N GLN A 76 -4.06 -10.08 9.34
CA GLN A 76 -5.25 -10.63 10.00
C GLN A 76 -6.39 -10.93 9.01
N ASP A 77 -7.31 -11.79 9.41
CA ASP A 77 -8.65 -11.94 8.83
C ASP A 77 -9.67 -11.19 9.68
N LEU A 78 -10.32 -10.17 9.12
CA LEU A 78 -11.36 -9.39 9.80
C LEU A 78 -12.67 -9.47 9.02
N PRO A 79 -13.81 -9.74 9.65
CA PRO A 79 -15.10 -9.71 8.96
C PRO A 79 -15.52 -8.27 8.66
N GLY A 80 -15.81 -7.95 7.39
CA GLY A 80 -16.31 -6.65 6.98
C GLY A 80 -15.45 -5.45 7.40
N PRO A 81 -14.13 -5.41 7.08
CA PRO A 81 -13.28 -4.28 7.36
C PRO A 81 -13.58 -3.14 6.38
N VAL A 82 -13.60 -1.91 6.88
CA VAL A 82 -13.90 -0.72 6.08
C VAL A 82 -12.74 0.26 6.16
N ALA A 83 -12.78 1.16 7.14
CA ALA A 83 -11.78 2.21 7.31
C ALA A 83 -10.63 1.77 8.21
N MET A 84 -9.44 2.30 7.91
CA MET A 84 -8.23 2.08 8.68
C MET A 84 -7.38 3.36 8.70
N ASP A 85 -6.64 3.54 9.78
CA ASP A 85 -5.54 4.48 9.90
C ASP A 85 -4.40 3.84 10.72
N GLN A 86 -3.28 4.55 10.87
CA GLN A 86 -2.12 4.09 11.62
C GLN A 86 -1.64 5.15 12.61
N ALA A 87 -1.14 4.71 13.77
CA ALA A 87 -0.45 5.57 14.74
C ALA A 87 0.39 4.72 15.69
N ASP A 88 1.46 5.28 16.25
CA ASP A 88 2.18 4.67 17.38
C ASP A 88 1.36 4.84 18.67
N ILE A 89 0.49 3.87 18.95
CA ILE A 89 -0.40 3.87 20.12
C ILE A 89 0.40 3.50 21.37
N THR A 90 1.35 2.58 21.22
CA THR A 90 2.13 2.05 22.34
C THR A 90 3.29 2.95 22.77
N GLY A 91 3.69 3.92 21.94
CA GLY A 91 4.81 4.82 22.17
C GLY A 91 6.18 4.15 21.99
N ASN A 92 6.25 3.05 21.24
CA ASN A 92 7.48 2.27 21.04
C ASN A 92 8.21 2.63 19.72
N GLY A 93 7.69 3.60 18.96
CA GLY A 93 8.22 4.01 17.67
C GLY A 93 7.78 3.13 16.49
N ILE A 94 6.85 2.19 16.69
CA ILE A 94 6.26 1.32 15.68
C ILE A 94 4.81 1.75 15.48
N ASN A 95 4.39 1.98 14.24
CA ASN A 95 2.99 2.29 13.97
C ASN A 95 2.12 1.04 14.16
N ASP A 96 1.06 1.22 14.93
CA ASP A 96 -0.02 0.27 15.12
C ASP A 96 -1.12 0.51 14.08
N ILE A 97 -1.82 -0.56 13.68
CA ILE A 97 -2.96 -0.49 12.76
C ILE A 97 -4.25 -0.29 13.56
N ILE A 98 -5.00 0.75 13.23
CA ILE A 98 -6.32 1.04 13.80
C ILE A 98 -7.35 0.78 12.71
N ILE A 99 -8.24 -0.19 12.91
CA ILE A 99 -9.15 -0.65 11.85
C ILE A 99 -10.57 -0.86 12.35
N CYS A 100 -11.53 -0.32 11.60
CA CYS A 100 -12.96 -0.56 11.80
C CYS A 100 -13.37 -1.84 11.06
N TYR A 101 -13.93 -2.79 11.79
CA TYR A 101 -14.41 -4.06 11.26
C TYR A 101 -15.76 -4.44 11.89
N GLN A 102 -16.39 -5.50 11.38
CA GLN A 102 -17.78 -5.88 11.67
C GLN A 102 -18.81 -4.84 11.21
N TYR A 103 -18.57 -4.20 10.06
CA TYR A 103 -19.51 -3.22 9.50
C TYR A 103 -20.89 -3.83 9.17
N GLY A 104 -20.92 -4.97 8.49
CA GLY A 104 -22.14 -5.64 8.08
C GLY A 104 -21.97 -6.42 6.77
N ASN A 105 -23.08 -6.95 6.25
CA ASN A 105 -23.09 -7.84 5.07
C ASN A 105 -23.26 -7.10 3.73
N THR A 106 -23.40 -5.78 3.74
CA THR A 106 -23.65 -4.96 2.54
C THR A 106 -22.97 -3.60 2.67
N MET A 107 -22.50 -3.05 1.55
CA MET A 107 -22.22 -1.61 1.39
C MET A 107 -23.43 -0.90 0.82
#